data_AF-A0A847VZ35-F1
#
_entry.id   AF-A0A847VZ35-F1
#
_cell.length_a   1.000
_cell.length_b   1.000
_cell.length_c   1.000
_cell.angle_alpha   90.00
_cell.angle_beta   90.00
_cell.angle_gamma   90.00
#
_symmetry.space_group_name_H-M   'P 1'
#
loop_
_entity.id
_entity.type
_entity.pdbx_description
1 polymer ?
#
loop_
_entity_poly.entity_id
_entity_poly.type
_entity_poly.pdbx_seq_one_letter_code
_entity_poly.pdbx_strand_id
1 'polypeptide(L)'
;MDNFYSIEIAGLKRNLPIVKINDKLSIAVFIMFSDVELTERCSKAILEKVPSDFDYILTAEAKGIPLAYEMSKQSNKKYIVARKMS
;
A
#
# COMPACT_ATOMS: atom_id res chain seq x y z
N MET A 1 -17.48 20.61 -4.25
CA MET A 1 -17.08 19.68 -5.33
C MET A 1 -15.89 18.91 -4.81
N ASP A 2 -16.05 17.60 -4.64
CA ASP A 2 -14.97 16.75 -4.18
C ASP A 2 -13.92 16.67 -5.29
N ASN A 3 -12.73 17.20 -5.03
CA ASN A 3 -11.61 17.13 -5.96
C ASN A 3 -10.94 15.77 -5.79
N PHE A 4 -10.89 14.98 -6.86
CA PHE A 4 -10.22 13.69 -6.90
C PHE A 4 -9.00 13.72 -7.80
N TYR A 5 -8.01 12.91 -7.47
CA TYR A 5 -6.86 12.60 -8.31
C TYR A 5 -6.97 11.16 -8.81
N SER A 6 -7.07 10.97 -10.12
CA SER A 6 -7.16 9.64 -10.73
C SER A 6 -5.78 9.00 -10.86
N ILE A 7 -5.66 7.75 -10.44
CA ILE A 7 -4.45 6.95 -10.62
C ILE A 7 -4.75 5.66 -11.38
N GLU A 8 -3.73 5.13 -12.05
CA GLU A 8 -3.70 3.77 -12.56
C GLU A 8 -2.49 3.04 -11.94
N ILE A 9 -2.74 1.98 -11.19
CA ILE A 9 -1.72 1.23 -10.46
C ILE A 9 -2.03 -0.26 -10.51
N ALA A 10 -1.04 -1.09 -10.85
CA ALA A 10 -1.20 -2.54 -11.03
C ALA A 10 -2.39 -2.93 -11.95
N GLY A 11 -2.66 -2.11 -12.98
CA GLY A 11 -3.78 -2.28 -13.91
C GLY A 11 -5.16 -1.90 -13.36
N LEU A 12 -5.22 -1.26 -12.19
CA LEU A 12 -6.45 -0.82 -11.54
C LEU A 12 -6.54 0.70 -11.55
N LYS A 13 -7.72 1.23 -11.84
CA LYS A 13 -8.02 2.66 -11.75
C LYS A 13 -8.67 2.97 -10.41
N ARG A 14 -8.22 4.04 -9.74
CA ARG A 14 -8.79 4.56 -8.50
C ARG A 14 -8.83 6.08 -8.52
N ASN A 15 -9.85 6.67 -7.89
CA ASN A 15 -9.98 8.11 -7.69
C ASN A 15 -9.70 8.41 -6.22
N LEU A 16 -8.58 9.08 -5.96
CA LEU A 16 -8.14 9.40 -4.61
C LEU A 16 -8.69 10.76 -4.19
N PRO A 17 -9.35 10.88 -3.03
CA PRO A 17 -9.83 12.18 -2.56
C PRO A 17 -8.63 13.10 -2.27
N ILE A 18 -8.69 14.33 -2.76
CA ILE A 18 -7.68 15.36 -2.47
C ILE A 18 -8.06 16.02 -1.15
N VAL A 19 -7.18 15.91 -0.15
CA VAL A 19 -7.35 16.50 1.17
C VAL A 19 -6.30 17.58 1.38
N LYS A 20 -6.74 18.76 1.86
CA LYS A 20 -5.86 19.86 2.24
C LYS A 20 -5.19 19.55 3.57
N ILE A 21 -3.87 19.56 3.61
CA ILE A 21 -3.07 19.34 4.83
C ILE A 21 -2.74 20.66 5.51
N ASN A 22 -2.45 21.70 4.72
CA ASN A 22 -2.27 23.09 5.18
C ASN A 22 -2.49 24.06 4.00
N ASP A 23 -2.25 25.35 4.20
CA ASP A 23 -2.51 26.39 3.19
C ASP A 23 -1.72 26.27 1.89
N LYS A 24 -0.63 25.49 1.88
CA LYS A 24 0.25 25.33 0.72
C LYS A 24 0.34 23.89 0.22
N LEU A 25 -0.34 22.94 0.89
CA LEU A 25 -0.20 21.52 0.60
C LEU A 25 -1.55 20.82 0.64
N SER A 26 -1.86 20.13 -0.46
CA SER A 26 -2.91 19.13 -0.56
C SER A 26 -2.32 17.82 -1.04
N ILE A 27 -2.87 16.70 -0.58
CA ILE A 27 -2.45 15.36 -0.98
C ILE A 27 -3.63 14.56 -1.50
N ALA A 28 -3.38 13.70 -2.48
CA ALA A 28 -4.30 12.65 -2.87
C ALA A 28 -4.18 11.51 -1.85
N VAL A 29 -5.22 11.30 -1.04
CA VAL A 29 -5.17 10.34 0.06
C VAL A 29 -5.33 8.92 -0.50
N PHE A 30 -4.27 8.13 -0.37
CA PHE A 30 -4.26 6.71 -0.74
C PHE A 30 -4.55 5.85 0.50
N ILE A 31 -5.74 5.24 0.54
CA ILE A 31 -6.14 4.30 1.59
C ILE A 31 -6.29 2.92 0.97
N MET A 32 -5.44 1.99 1.40
CA MET A 32 -5.48 0.60 0.93
C MET A 32 -6.43 -0.28 1.78
N PHE A 33 -6.77 0.15 2.99
CA PHE A 33 -7.68 -0.60 3.84
C PHE A 33 -9.02 -0.84 3.15
N SER A 34 -9.49 -2.08 3.22
CA SER A 34 -10.71 -2.59 2.58
C SER A 34 -10.65 -2.74 1.06
N ASP A 35 -9.59 -2.30 0.37
CA ASP A 35 -9.41 -2.55 -1.07
C ASP A 35 -8.59 -3.83 -1.30
N VAL A 36 -9.29 -4.96 -1.22
CA VAL A 36 -8.67 -6.30 -1.33
C VAL A 36 -8.02 -6.51 -2.70
N GLU A 37 -8.72 -6.14 -3.77
CA GLU A 37 -8.23 -6.29 -5.14
C GLU A 37 -6.95 -5.47 -5.38
N LEU A 38 -6.94 -4.21 -4.93
CA LEU A 38 -5.76 -3.35 -5.01
C LEU A 38 -4.59 -3.92 -4.21
N THR A 39 -4.86 -4.47 -3.03
CA THR A 39 -3.84 -5.08 -2.17
C THR A 39 -3.20 -6.30 -2.84
N GLU A 40 -4.01 -7.20 -3.40
CA GLU A 40 -3.52 -8.40 -4.09
C GLU A 40 -2.68 -8.06 -5.33
N ARG A 41 -3.19 -7.16 -6.18
CA ARG A 41 -2.54 -6.76 -7.44
C ARG A 41 -1.26 -5.97 -7.19
N CYS A 42 -1.26 -5.06 -6.22
CA CYS A 42 -0.05 -4.35 -5.83
C CYS A 42 0.99 -5.29 -5.22
N SER A 43 0.59 -6.24 -4.37
CA SER A 43 1.50 -7.22 -3.76
C SER A 43 2.24 -8.02 -4.83
N LYS A 44 1.51 -8.55 -5.82
CA LYS A 44 2.12 -9.26 -6.96
C LYS A 44 3.08 -8.38 -7.74
N ALA A 45 2.65 -7.17 -8.10
CA ALA A 45 3.46 -6.23 -8.88
C ALA A 45 4.74 -5.77 -8.15
N ILE A 46 4.73 -5.73 -6.82
CA ILE A 46 5.93 -5.46 -6.01
C ILE A 46 6.82 -6.70 -5.97
N LEU A 47 6.27 -7.89 -5.74
CA LEU A 47 7.03 -9.14 -5.69
C LEU A 47 7.77 -9.44 -7.01
N GLU A 48 7.21 -9.04 -8.15
CA GLU A 48 7.88 -9.14 -9.46
C GLU A 48 9.09 -8.20 -9.60
N LYS A 49 9.24 -7.20 -8.73
CA LYS A 49 10.30 -6.19 -8.78
C LYS A 49 11.38 -6.35 -7.70
N VAL A 50 11.08 -7.06 -6.62
CA VAL A 50 12.07 -7.31 -5.56
C VAL A 50 13.01 -8.44 -5.97
N PRO A 51 14.24 -8.50 -5.40
CA PRO A 51 15.12 -9.64 -5.58
C PRO A 51 14.41 -10.95 -5.20
N SER A 52 14.72 -12.05 -5.85
CA SER A 52 14.10 -13.35 -5.53
C SER A 52 14.57 -13.93 -4.19
N ASP A 53 15.69 -13.44 -3.65
CA ASP A 53 16.45 -14.01 -2.53
C ASP A 53 16.27 -13.27 -1.20
N PHE A 54 15.19 -12.50 -1.01
CA PHE A 54 14.90 -11.86 0.28
C PHE A 54 14.42 -12.83 1.36
N ASP A 55 14.71 -12.52 2.63
CA ASP A 55 14.33 -13.35 3.78
C ASP A 55 13.05 -12.90 4.48
N TYR A 56 12.88 -11.58 4.62
CA TYR A 56 11.82 -10.97 5.43
C TYR A 56 11.18 -9.77 4.74
N ILE A 57 9.91 -9.56 5.05
CA ILE A 57 9.16 -8.34 4.69
C ILE A 57 9.02 -7.51 5.97
N LEU A 58 9.37 -6.23 5.92
CA LEU A 58 9.21 -5.31 7.04
C LEU A 58 8.23 -4.20 6.67
N THR A 59 7.20 -4.01 7.48
CA THR A 59 6.29 -2.86 7.36
C THR A 59 6.28 -2.03 8.63
N ALA A 60 6.16 -0.71 8.48
CA ALA A 60 5.91 0.20 9.58
C ALA A 60 4.40 0.41 9.75
N GLU A 61 3.92 0.36 10.99
CA GLU A 61 2.57 0.71 11.41
C GLU A 61 1.41 -0.03 10.70
N ALA A 62 0.17 0.35 11.01
CA ALA A 62 -1.04 -0.37 10.63
C ALA A 62 -1.34 -0.33 9.12
N LYS A 63 -1.11 0.80 8.44
CA LYS A 63 -1.55 0.98 7.04
C LYS A 63 -0.84 0.07 6.06
N GLY A 64 0.40 -0.34 6.35
CA GLY A 64 1.15 -1.27 5.51
C GLY A 64 0.88 -2.75 5.82
N ILE A 65 0.14 -3.07 6.90
CA ILE A 65 -0.13 -4.47 7.28
C ILE A 65 -0.82 -5.26 6.17
N PRO A 66 -1.88 -4.77 5.50
CA PRO A 66 -2.55 -5.56 4.45
C PRO A 66 -1.60 -5.94 3.31
N LEU A 67 -0.77 -5.00 2.86
CA LEU A 67 0.19 -5.22 1.79
C LEU A 67 1.29 -6.21 2.22
N ALA A 68 1.86 -6.03 3.41
CA ALA A 68 2.89 -6.93 3.91
C ALA A 68 2.38 -8.35 4.14
N TYR A 69 1.15 -8.49 4.65
CA TYR A 69 0.49 -9.78 4.83
C TYR A 69 0.25 -10.47 3.47
N GLU A 70 -0.30 -9.76 2.49
CA GLU A 70 -0.60 -10.36 1.18
C GLU A 70 0.70 -10.69 0.42
N MET A 71 1.74 -9.85 0.49
CA MET A 71 3.06 -10.20 -0.03
C MET A 71 3.66 -11.42 0.68
N SER A 72 3.49 -11.55 2.01
CA SER A 72 3.95 -12.71 2.78
C SER A 72 3.26 -14.00 2.31
N LYS A 73 1.94 -13.95 2.15
CA LYS A 73 1.13 -15.06 1.64
C LYS A 73 1.53 -15.49 0.22
N GLN A 74 1.81 -14.54 -0.67
CA GLN A 74 2.18 -14.84 -2.06
C GLN A 74 3.62 -15.36 -2.21
N SER A 75 4.56 -14.89 -1.36
CA SER A 75 5.98 -15.23 -1.45
C SER A 75 6.44 -16.35 -0.51
N ASN A 76 5.58 -16.77 0.43
CA ASN A 76 5.93 -17.62 1.56
C ASN A 76 7.04 -17.06 2.47
N LYS A 77 7.31 -15.75 2.41
CA LYS A 77 8.30 -15.08 3.27
C LYS A 77 7.60 -14.49 4.49
N LYS A 78 8.26 -14.51 5.64
CA LYS A 78 7.68 -13.96 6.89
C LYS A 78 7.64 -12.44 6.82
N TYR A 79 6.57 -11.84 7.34
CA TYR A 79 6.51 -10.40 7.54
C TYR A 79 6.59 -10.00 9.00
N ILE A 80 7.16 -8.83 9.25
CA ILE A 80 7.34 -8.22 10.57
C ILE A 80 6.67 -6.85 10.55
N VAL A 81 5.87 -6.58 11.58
CA VAL A 81 5.23 -5.28 11.76
C VAL A 81 5.99 -4.50 12.82
N ALA A 82 6.74 -3.49 12.40
CA ALA A 82 7.32 -2.52 13.31
C ALA A 82 6.20 -1.65 13.89
N ARG A 83 6.08 -1.63 15.22
CA ARG A 83 5.11 -0.81 15.94
C ARG A 83 5.80 0.42 16.49
N LYS A 84 5.18 1.59 16.32
CA LYS A 84 5.57 2.77 17.07
C LYS A 84 5.21 2.52 18.53
N MET A 85 6.21 2.57 19.43
CA MET A 85 5.92 2.64 20.86
C MET A 85 5.38 4.04 21.14
N SER A 86 4.17 4.08 21.70
CA SER A 86 3.57 5.28 22.28
C SER A 86 4.26 5.65 23.58
#